data_AF-A0A444KL36-F1
#
_entry.id   AF-A0A444KL36-F1
#
_cell.length_a   1.000
_cell.length_b   1.000
_cell.length_c   1.000
_cell.angle_alpha   90.00
_cell.angle_beta   90.00
_cell.angle_gamma   90.00
#
_symmetry.space_group_name_H-M   'P 1'
#
loop_
_entity.id
_entity.type
_entity.pdbx_description
1 polymer ?
#
loop_
_entity_poly.entity_id
_entity_poly.type
_entity_poly.pdbx_seq_one_letter_code
_entity_poly.pdbx_strand_id
1 'polypeptide(L)'
;NAEDTARELFKATKAMLRGAEGLELDFHTVGYRPTPVDGFPIIGRAEGMDGLYVAVMHSGITLAPAVGLFAAREILAGERDPLLQPYWLNRFAQ
;
A
#
# COMPACT_ATOMS: atom_id res chain seq x y z
N ASN A 1 -0.66 15.69 19.01
CA ASN A 1 0.30 15.77 17.88
C ASN A 1 0.81 14.35 17.57
N ALA A 2 1.72 14.12 16.61
CA ALA A 2 2.20 12.76 16.28
C ALA A 2 2.91 12.04 17.45
N GLU A 3 3.66 12.79 18.25
CA GLU A 3 4.34 12.30 19.46
C GLU A 3 3.34 11.79 20.51
N ASP A 4 2.27 12.55 20.79
CA ASP A 4 1.21 12.13 21.72
C ASP A 4 0.53 10.84 21.25
N THR A 5 0.24 10.74 19.94
CA THR A 5 -0.37 9.54 19.35
C THR A 5 0.55 8.33 19.47
N ALA A 6 1.87 8.50 19.26
CA ALA A 6 2.84 7.43 19.43
C ALA A 6 2.90 6.94 20.89
N ARG A 7 2.86 7.86 21.86
CA ARG A 7 2.85 7.53 23.30
C ARG A 7 1.58 6.79 23.72
N GLU A 8 0.42 7.21 23.23
CA GLU A 8 -0.84 6.53 23.52
C GLU A 8 -0.90 5.13 22.87
N LEU A 9 -0.45 5.00 21.63
CA LEU A 9 -0.35 3.68 20.97
C LEU A 9 0.60 2.76 21.74
N PHE A 10 1.78 3.24 22.12
CA PHE A 10 2.75 2.47 22.88
C PHE A 10 2.16 2.00 24.23
N LYS A 11 1.48 2.88 24.96
CA LYS A 11 0.80 2.54 26.21
C LYS A 11 -0.24 1.44 26.01
N ALA A 12 -1.06 1.53 24.96
CA ALA A 12 -2.05 0.51 24.63
C ALA A 12 -1.38 -0.83 24.29
N THR A 13 -0.34 -0.82 23.44
CA THR A 13 0.42 -2.03 23.07
C THR A 13 1.09 -2.68 24.28
N LYS A 14 1.72 -1.90 25.16
CA LYS A 14 2.37 -2.39 26.39
C LYS A 14 1.38 -3.12 27.30
N ALA A 15 0.14 -2.63 27.42
CA ALA A 15 -0.92 -3.26 28.20
C ALA A 15 -1.44 -4.58 27.61
N MET A 16 -1.21 -4.84 26.30
CA MET A 16 -1.63 -6.07 25.63
C MET A 16 -0.60 -7.20 25.75
N LEU A 17 0.62 -6.92 26.20
CA LEU A 17 1.74 -7.86 26.24
C LEU A 17 2.01 -8.31 27.69
N ARG A 18 2.37 -9.60 27.86
CA ARG A 18 2.86 -10.12 29.14
C ARG A 18 4.36 -9.84 29.27
N GLY A 19 4.84 -9.45 30.45
CA GLY A 19 6.26 -9.19 30.69
C GLY A 19 6.78 -7.90 30.03
N ALA A 20 5.90 -6.91 29.87
CA ALA A 20 6.17 -5.69 29.12
C ALA A 20 6.77 -4.56 29.98
N GLU A 21 7.03 -4.80 31.27
CA GLU A 21 7.39 -3.78 32.27
C GLU A 21 8.61 -2.97 31.84
N GLY A 22 9.63 -3.64 31.28
CA GLY A 22 10.87 -3.03 30.77
C GLY A 22 10.80 -2.47 29.35
N LEU A 23 9.65 -2.52 28.66
CA LEU A 23 9.54 -1.91 27.34
C LEU A 23 9.51 -0.39 27.44
N GLU A 24 10.24 0.26 26.53
CA GLU A 24 10.30 1.71 26.33
C GLU A 24 10.03 2.04 24.85
N LEU A 25 9.51 3.24 24.60
CA LEU A 25 9.35 3.77 23.24
C LEU A 25 10.68 4.34 22.78
N ASP A 26 11.29 3.74 21.75
CA ASP A 26 12.55 4.21 21.16
C ASP A 26 12.32 5.43 20.25
N PHE A 27 11.59 5.25 19.14
CA PHE A 27 11.21 6.34 18.24
C PHE A 27 9.86 6.11 17.58
N HIS A 28 9.35 7.15 16.92
CA HIS A 28 8.19 7.08 16.06
C HIS A 28 8.47 7.73 14.71
N THR A 29 7.73 7.33 13.68
CA THR A 29 7.73 7.96 12.37
C THR A 29 6.30 8.02 11.83
N VAL A 30 6.07 8.92 10.88
CA VAL A 30 4.76 9.09 10.23
C VAL A 30 4.87 8.57 8.79
N GLY A 31 4.11 7.52 8.51
CA GLY A 31 3.97 6.97 7.15
C GLY A 31 2.65 7.42 6.52
N TYR A 32 2.72 7.99 5.32
CA TYR A 32 1.54 8.27 4.50
C TYR A 32 1.15 7.03 3.72
N ARG A 33 -0.09 6.59 3.89
CA ARG A 33 -0.62 5.41 3.20
C ARG A 33 -1.07 5.82 1.79
N PRO A 34 -0.56 5.18 0.74
CA PRO A 34 -0.98 5.47 -0.63
C PRO A 34 -2.29 4.73 -0.93
N THR A 35 -3.38 5.20 -0.33
CA THR A 35 -4.72 4.65 -0.50
C THR A 35 -5.49 5.47 -1.54
N PRO A 36 -5.83 4.90 -2.70
CA PRO A 36 -6.70 5.57 -3.67
C PRO A 36 -8.07 5.94 -3.07
N VAL A 37 -8.75 6.90 -3.67
CA VAL A 37 -9.98 7.49 -3.11
C VAL A 37 -11.12 6.49 -2.91
N ASP A 38 -11.16 5.41 -3.69
CA ASP A 38 -12.12 4.31 -3.56
C ASP A 38 -11.67 3.19 -2.63
N GLY A 39 -10.46 3.29 -2.06
CA GLY A 39 -9.87 2.29 -1.19
C GLY A 39 -9.22 1.09 -1.90
N PHE A 40 -9.28 1.01 -3.24
CA PHE A 40 -8.78 -0.13 -4.01
C PHE A 40 -7.45 0.19 -4.74
N PRO A 41 -6.60 -0.80 -5.01
CA PRO A 41 -5.38 -0.60 -5.82
C PRO A 41 -5.63 0.04 -7.18
N ILE A 42 -4.66 0.79 -7.70
CA ILE A 42 -4.59 1.16 -9.12
C ILE A 42 -3.37 0.49 -9.70
N ILE A 43 -3.59 -0.43 -10.65
CA ILE A 43 -2.55 -1.26 -11.26
C ILE A 43 -2.81 -1.36 -12.76
N GLY A 44 -1.93 -0.80 -13.57
CA GLY A 44 -2.04 -0.88 -15.03
C GLY A 44 -1.45 0.32 -15.76
N ARG A 45 -1.54 0.28 -17.09
CA ARG A 45 -1.14 1.39 -17.96
C ARG A 45 -2.11 2.57 -17.81
N ALA A 46 -1.57 3.78 -17.87
CA ALA A 46 -2.38 4.98 -17.94
C ALA A 46 -2.78 5.24 -19.40
N GLU A 47 -4.08 5.15 -19.68
CA GLU A 47 -4.63 5.45 -21.01
C GLU A 47 -4.28 6.90 -21.41
N GLY A 48 -3.84 7.09 -22.66
CA GLY A 48 -3.42 8.39 -23.18
C GLY A 48 -2.01 8.84 -22.76
N MET A 49 -1.28 8.06 -21.96
CA MET A 49 0.07 8.38 -21.52
C MET A 49 1.05 7.23 -21.83
N ASP A 50 1.63 7.28 -23.01
CA ASP A 50 2.55 6.23 -23.48
C ASP A 50 3.74 6.04 -22.53
N GLY A 51 4.00 4.78 -22.18
CA GLY A 51 5.09 4.38 -21.29
C GLY A 51 4.80 4.49 -19.79
N LEU A 52 3.67 5.08 -19.37
CA LEU A 52 3.31 5.18 -17.95
C LEU A 52 2.57 3.93 -17.47
N TYR A 53 3.11 3.28 -16.43
CA TYR A 53 2.47 2.21 -15.68
C TYR A 53 2.35 2.61 -14.21
N VAL A 54 1.17 2.42 -13.63
CA VAL A 54 0.87 2.77 -12.24
C VAL A 54 0.69 1.49 -11.42
N ALA A 55 1.27 1.45 -10.22
CA ALA A 55 1.04 0.40 -9.24
C ALA A 55 1.01 1.03 -7.83
N VAL A 56 -0.18 1.43 -7.38
CA VAL A 56 -0.39 2.11 -6.09
C VAL A 56 -1.45 1.37 -5.27
N MET A 57 -1.13 1.08 -4.00
CA MET A 57 -2.02 0.35 -3.10
C MET A 57 -1.60 0.48 -1.64
N HIS A 58 -2.59 0.39 -0.74
CA HIS A 58 -2.37 0.34 0.70
C HIS A 58 -1.53 -0.88 1.13
N SER A 59 -1.85 -2.07 0.62
CA SER A 59 -1.18 -3.34 0.99
C SER A 59 0.10 -3.60 0.19
N GLY A 60 0.86 -2.55 -0.14
CA GLY A 60 1.97 -2.60 -1.10
C GLY A 60 3.06 -3.60 -0.72
N ILE A 61 3.46 -3.65 0.55
CA ILE A 61 4.50 -4.59 1.01
C ILE A 61 4.02 -6.04 0.85
N THR A 62 2.82 -6.35 1.31
CA THR A 62 2.26 -7.70 1.26
C THR A 62 2.08 -8.20 -0.17
N LEU A 63 1.63 -7.33 -1.08
CA LEU A 63 1.28 -7.70 -2.45
C LEU A 63 2.40 -7.48 -3.46
N ALA A 64 3.52 -6.84 -3.08
CA ALA A 64 4.62 -6.51 -3.98
C ALA A 64 5.11 -7.70 -4.82
N PRO A 65 5.31 -8.92 -4.28
CA PRO A 65 5.77 -10.04 -5.09
C PRO A 65 4.80 -10.43 -6.21
N ALA A 66 3.51 -10.47 -5.91
CA ALA A 66 2.48 -10.84 -6.89
C ALA A 66 2.29 -9.74 -7.94
N VAL A 67 2.15 -8.50 -7.48
CA VAL A 67 1.92 -7.34 -8.35
C VAL A 67 3.13 -7.09 -9.24
N GLY A 68 4.35 -7.24 -8.73
CA GLY A 68 5.58 -7.13 -9.52
C GLY A 68 5.62 -8.16 -10.65
N LEU A 69 5.22 -9.41 -10.38
CA LEU A 69 5.12 -10.46 -11.40
C LEU A 69 4.06 -10.13 -12.47
N PHE A 70 2.87 -9.69 -12.07
CA PHE A 70 1.80 -9.34 -13.01
C PHE A 70 2.17 -8.11 -13.85
N ALA A 71 2.73 -7.08 -13.23
CA ALA A 71 3.19 -5.88 -13.90
C ALA A 71 4.29 -6.22 -14.92
N ALA A 72 5.26 -7.07 -14.57
CA ALA A 72 6.31 -7.48 -15.50
C ALA A 72 5.74 -8.18 -16.75
N ARG A 73 4.79 -9.11 -16.59
CA ARG A 73 4.13 -9.79 -17.70
C ARG A 73 3.34 -8.84 -18.59
N GLU A 74 2.56 -7.95 -17.99
CA GLU A 74 1.77 -6.97 -18.74
C GLU A 74 2.66 -5.93 -19.45
N ILE A 75 3.76 -5.51 -18.82
CA ILE A 75 4.70 -4.55 -19.39
C ILE A 75 5.47 -5.16 -20.56
N LEU A 76 6.00 -6.37 -20.41
CA LEU A 76 6.90 -7.00 -21.39
C LEU A 76 6.16 -7.74 -22.51
N ALA A 77 5.03 -8.38 -22.20
CA ALA A 77 4.32 -9.28 -23.11
C ALA A 77 2.88 -8.81 -23.43
N GLY A 78 2.38 -7.76 -22.76
CA GLY A 78 0.98 -7.34 -22.91
C GLY A 78 -0.01 -8.29 -22.23
N GLU A 79 0.47 -9.25 -21.44
CA GLU A 79 -0.34 -10.26 -20.77
C GLU A 79 -0.85 -9.76 -19.42
N ARG A 80 -2.07 -9.23 -19.40
CA ARG A 80 -2.71 -8.80 -18.15
C ARG A 80 -3.35 -9.96 -17.42
N ASP A 81 -3.05 -10.07 -16.12
CA ASP A 81 -3.67 -11.06 -15.24
C ASP A 81 -5.15 -10.71 -14.98
N PRO A 82 -6.09 -11.69 -15.07
CA PRO A 82 -7.50 -11.46 -14.78
C PRO A 82 -7.78 -10.86 -13.39
N LEU A 83 -6.94 -11.13 -12.40
CA LEU A 83 -7.07 -10.55 -11.05
C LEU A 83 -6.88 -9.04 -11.04
N LEU A 84 -6.20 -8.47 -12.04
CA LEU A 84 -5.99 -7.04 -12.15
C LEU A 84 -7.15 -6.29 -12.82
N GLN A 85 -8.11 -6.98 -13.44
CA GLN A 85 -9.19 -6.34 -14.19
C GLN A 85 -9.98 -5.27 -13.42
N PRO A 86 -10.30 -5.43 -12.11
CA PRO A 86 -11.01 -4.38 -11.37
C PRO A 86 -10.17 -3.13 -11.05
N TYR A 87 -8.84 -3.21 -11.20
CA TYR A 87 -7.90 -2.22 -10.67
C TYR A 87 -7.32 -1.28 -11.73
N TRP A 88 -7.95 -1.18 -12.90
CA TRP A 88 -7.58 -0.20 -13.92
C TRP A 88 -7.69 1.24 -13.39
N LEU A 89 -6.87 2.14 -13.94
CA LEU A 89 -6.94 3.57 -13.65
C LEU A 89 -8.24 4.19 -14.22
N ASN A 90 -8.70 3.71 -15.39
CA ASN A 90 -9.87 4.22 -16.10
C ASN A 90 -11.21 4.05 -15.34
N ARG A 91 -11.21 3.32 -14.21
CA ARG A 91 -12.38 3.25 -13.32
C ARG A 91 -12.68 4.59 -12.64
N PHE A 92 -11.67 5.47 -12.55
CA PHE A 92 -11.87 6.86 -12.18
C PHE A 92 -12.05 7.65 -13.48
N ALA A 93 -13.11 8.46 -13.54
CA ALA A 93 -13.24 9.46 -14.60
C ALA A 93 -12.02 10.39 -14.53
N GLN A 94 -11.30 10.53 -15.65
CA GLN A 94 -10.26 11.54 -15.82
C GLN A 94 -10.87 12.91 -16.06
#